data_AF-A0A1J9PNS2-F1
#
_entry.id   AF-A0A1J9PNS2-F1
#
_cell.length_a   1.000
_cell.length_b   1.000
_cell.length_c   1.000
_cell.angle_alpha   90.00
_cell.angle_beta   90.00
_cell.angle_gamma   90.00
#
_symmetry.space_group_name_H-M   'P 1'
#
loop_
_entity.id
_entity.type
_entity.pdbx_description
1 polymer ?
#
loop_
_entity_poly.entity_id
_entity_poly.type
_entity_poly.pdbx_seq_one_letter_code
_entity_poly.pdbx_strand_id
1 'polypeptide(L)'
;MDSSMNNLLKWSIENSVSSTAASSSTDNPSTTASNPPRAPRSLSPTALQRLLLNAPSDAELMKNAMAAIRSPATTIDDKLIAFDNFEQLVENLDNANNLGVLGLWVPLVEELGASEAGRRMMAAWCIGTAVQNNVGAQEMLLSKAPTALSTLFTLSQNDPDTAVRRKAAYALSSAIRNHQPAMDELLRLLPEDSRKEVGESIDASDMDGVDKLVSWLRRALV
;
A
#
# COMPACT_ATOMS: atom_id res chain seq x y z
N MET A 1 28.80 16.63 12.86
CA MET A 1 27.53 16.54 13.63
C MET A 1 26.74 17.78 13.29
N ASP A 2 25.52 17.61 12.76
CA ASP A 2 24.77 18.68 12.13
C ASP A 2 24.09 19.57 13.19
N SER A 3 24.66 20.75 13.45
CA SER A 3 24.18 21.73 14.43
C SER A 3 22.73 22.17 14.17
N SER A 4 22.22 21.97 12.96
CA SER A 4 20.85 22.33 12.60
C SER A 4 19.79 21.35 13.13
N MET A 5 20.10 20.04 13.18
CA MET A 5 19.22 19.04 13.79
C MET A 5 19.10 19.22 15.31
N ASN A 6 20.19 19.58 15.97
CA ASN A 6 20.16 19.91 17.41
C ASN A 6 19.24 21.11 17.71
N ASN A 7 19.20 22.10 16.82
CA ASN A 7 18.31 23.25 16.97
C ASN A 7 16.83 22.88 16.77
N LEU A 8 16.55 21.93 15.86
CA LEU A 8 15.20 21.45 15.59
C LEU A 8 14.68 20.54 16.72
N LEU A 9 15.54 19.67 17.26
CA LEU A 9 15.25 18.88 18.46
C LEU A 9 15.01 19.79 19.67
N LYS A 10 15.86 20.80 19.87
CA LYS A 10 15.68 21.79 20.93
C LYS A 10 14.36 22.56 20.77
N TRP A 11 14.01 22.95 19.56
CA TRP A 11 12.74 23.60 19.26
C TRP A 11 11.53 22.71 19.54
N SER A 12 11.61 21.42 19.17
CA SER A 12 10.55 20.43 19.44
C SER A 12 10.35 20.21 20.93
N ILE A 13 11.44 20.08 21.69
CA ILE A 13 11.40 19.97 23.16
C ILE A 13 10.77 21.22 23.76
N GLU A 14 11.19 22.41 23.31
CA GLU A 14 10.68 23.70 23.81
C GLU A 14 9.18 23.93 23.51
N ASN A 15 8.61 23.30 22.48
CA ASN A 15 7.19 23.45 22.11
C ASN A 15 6.34 22.20 22.39
N SER A 16 6.92 21.15 22.96
CA SER A 16 6.15 19.99 23.44
C SER A 16 5.63 20.28 24.84
N VAL A 17 4.35 20.63 24.96
CA VAL A 17 3.68 20.72 26.26
C VAL A 17 3.53 19.31 26.84
N SER A 18 4.14 19.05 28.00
CA SER A 18 3.92 17.81 28.73
C SER A 18 2.48 17.78 29.25
N SER A 19 1.61 16.99 28.62
CA SER A 19 0.25 16.69 29.11
C SER A 19 0.28 15.76 30.32
N THR A 20 0.97 16.15 31.40
CA THR A 20 1.16 15.27 32.58
C THR A 20 1.09 16.01 33.93
N ALA A 21 0.29 17.07 34.03
CA ALA A 21 0.04 17.71 35.32
C ALA A 21 -1.38 18.28 35.42
N ALA A 22 -2.38 17.39 35.37
CA ALA A 22 -3.74 17.72 35.79
C ALA A 22 -4.31 16.59 36.65
N SER A 23 -3.68 16.34 37.80
CA SER A 23 -4.31 15.69 38.96
C SER A 23 -3.43 15.89 40.20
N SER A 24 -4.08 16.18 41.34
CA SER A 24 -3.59 16.37 42.71
C SER A 24 -2.99 17.73 43.12
N SER A 25 -3.86 18.54 43.75
CA SER A 25 -3.70 19.38 44.95
C SER A 25 -2.63 18.90 45.94
N THR A 26 -1.93 19.68 46.78
CA THR A 26 -2.21 20.98 47.44
C THR A 26 -0.88 21.52 48.03
N ASP A 27 -0.83 22.83 48.30
CA ASP A 27 0.05 23.57 49.23
C ASP A 27 1.57 23.73 48.95
N ASN A 28 1.94 24.87 48.36
CA ASN A 28 3.03 25.72 48.90
C ASN A 28 2.97 27.16 48.31
N PRO A 29 3.01 28.25 49.12
CA PRO A 29 3.01 29.62 48.60
C PRO A 29 4.43 30.18 48.61
N SER A 30 5.08 30.31 47.44
CA SER A 30 6.12 31.31 47.15
C SER A 30 6.78 31.01 45.81
N THR A 31 6.40 31.77 44.78
CA THR A 31 7.27 32.42 43.78
C THR A 31 6.40 32.83 42.60
N THR A 32 5.93 34.07 42.63
CA THR A 32 5.43 34.77 41.44
C THR A 32 6.58 34.98 40.46
N ALA A 33 6.72 34.07 39.50
CA ALA A 33 7.35 34.33 38.22
C ALA A 33 6.35 33.91 37.14
N SER A 34 5.36 34.76 36.91
CA SER A 34 4.50 34.70 35.73
C SER A 34 5.37 34.94 34.50
N ASN A 35 5.99 33.89 33.96
CA ASN A 35 6.45 33.93 32.58
C ASN A 35 5.19 34.03 31.71
N PRO A 36 5.05 35.05 30.84
CA PRO A 36 3.97 35.05 29.87
C PRO A 36 4.09 33.78 29.02
N PRO A 37 2.97 33.21 28.51
CA PRO A 37 3.05 32.14 27.52
C PRO A 37 3.88 32.67 26.35
N ARG A 38 5.13 32.20 26.25
CA ARG A 38 6.05 32.60 25.19
C ARG A 38 5.43 32.10 23.90
N ALA A 39 5.04 33.02 23.03
CA ALA A 39 4.51 32.69 21.71
C ALA A 39 5.43 31.63 21.05
N PRO A 40 4.88 30.57 20.43
CA PRO A 40 5.69 29.53 19.83
C PRO A 40 6.66 30.21 18.85
N ARG A 41 7.96 30.08 19.12
CA ARG A 41 8.97 30.59 18.19
C ARG A 41 8.70 29.90 16.86
N SER A 42 8.44 30.64 15.79
CA SER A 42 8.21 30.03 14.49
C SER A 42 9.46 29.22 14.09
N LEU A 43 9.25 28.04 13.51
CA LEU A 43 10.34 27.31 12.86
C LEU A 43 10.94 28.24 11.80
N SER A 44 12.28 28.39 11.80
CA SER A 44 12.92 29.24 10.81
C SER A 44 12.57 28.74 9.39
N PRO A 45 12.24 29.63 8.44
CA PRO A 45 11.93 29.24 7.07
C PRO A 45 12.99 28.30 6.48
N THR A 46 14.27 28.49 6.80
CA THR A 46 15.38 27.62 6.36
C THR A 46 15.34 26.20 6.96
N ALA A 47 14.89 26.05 8.21
CA ALA A 47 14.73 24.72 8.83
C ALA A 47 13.54 23.98 8.23
N LEU A 48 12.42 24.68 7.99
CA LEU A 48 11.28 24.13 7.24
C LEU A 48 11.67 23.78 5.81
N GLN A 49 12.41 24.67 5.15
CA GLN A 49 12.91 24.45 3.80
C GLN A 49 13.77 23.19 3.72
N ARG A 50 14.66 22.93 4.69
CA ARG A 50 15.47 21.70 4.70
C ARG A 50 14.67 20.45 5.02
N LEU A 51 13.70 20.54 5.94
CA LEU A 51 12.81 19.42 6.26
C LEU A 51 11.97 19.02 5.04
N LEU A 52 11.47 20.00 4.30
CA LEU A 52 10.59 19.80 3.14
C LEU A 52 11.36 19.52 1.84
N LEU A 53 12.54 20.10 1.63
CA LEU A 53 13.32 19.91 0.40
C LEU A 53 14.20 18.65 0.41
N ASN A 54 14.53 18.11 1.59
CA ASN A 54 15.35 16.89 1.69
C ASN A 54 14.50 15.63 1.92
N ALA A 55 13.17 15.75 2.05
CA ALA A 55 12.29 14.60 2.09
C ALA A 55 12.18 14.02 0.68
N PRO A 56 12.40 12.71 0.48
CA PRO A 56 12.15 12.10 -0.81
C PRO A 56 10.68 12.24 -1.19
N SER A 57 10.42 12.45 -2.46
CA SER A 57 9.06 12.39 -3.00
C SER A 57 8.49 10.98 -2.91
N ASP A 58 7.16 10.85 -2.92
CA ASP A 58 6.49 9.54 -2.96
C ASP A 58 6.95 8.70 -4.16
N ALA A 59 7.21 9.34 -5.30
CA ALA A 59 7.76 8.67 -6.48
C ALA A 59 9.17 8.08 -6.23
N GLU A 60 10.01 8.78 -5.49
CA GLU A 60 11.33 8.26 -5.08
C GLU A 60 11.18 7.16 -4.03
N LEU A 61 10.28 7.33 -3.05
CA LEU A 61 10.00 6.32 -2.04
C LEU A 61 9.50 5.01 -2.67
N MET A 62 8.57 5.08 -3.63
CA MET A 62 8.07 3.91 -4.38
C MET A 62 9.20 3.19 -5.13
N LYS A 63 10.08 3.94 -5.81
CA LYS A 63 11.25 3.37 -6.50
C LYS A 63 12.24 2.74 -5.53
N ASN A 64 12.53 3.39 -4.42
CA ASN A 64 13.45 2.91 -3.40
C ASN A 64 12.92 1.62 -2.74
N ALA A 65 11.62 1.56 -2.44
CA ALA A 65 10.99 0.37 -1.92
C ALA A 65 11.09 -0.80 -2.91
N MET A 66 10.76 -0.57 -4.19
CA MET A 66 10.90 -1.61 -5.23
C MET A 66 12.37 -2.06 -5.41
N ALA A 67 13.33 -1.14 -5.34
CA ALA A 67 14.74 -1.49 -5.38
C ALA A 67 15.16 -2.36 -4.18
N ALA A 68 14.67 -2.04 -2.97
CA ALA A 68 14.93 -2.84 -1.78
C ALA A 68 14.31 -4.23 -1.85
N ILE A 69 13.05 -4.34 -2.32
CA ILE A 69 12.32 -5.61 -2.54
C ILE A 69 13.12 -6.54 -3.46
N ARG A 70 13.63 -6.00 -4.57
CA ARG A 70 14.30 -6.80 -5.62
C ARG A 70 15.79 -7.01 -5.40
N SER A 71 16.40 -6.26 -4.49
CA SER A 71 17.82 -6.38 -4.20
C SER A 71 18.13 -7.78 -3.63
N PRO A 72 19.14 -8.48 -4.16
CA PRO A 72 19.60 -9.76 -3.61
C PRO A 72 20.34 -9.59 -2.27
N ALA A 73 20.76 -8.37 -1.91
CA ALA A 73 21.45 -8.07 -0.67
C ALA A 73 20.51 -7.78 0.51
N THR A 74 19.21 -7.57 0.25
CA THR A 74 18.22 -7.27 1.28
C THR A 74 17.71 -8.57 1.90
N THR A 75 17.62 -8.63 3.23
CA THR A 75 17.05 -9.79 3.94
C THR A 75 15.57 -9.96 3.61
N ILE A 76 15.02 -11.16 3.82
CA ILE A 76 13.59 -11.39 3.58
C ILE A 76 12.72 -10.47 4.45
N ASP A 77 13.06 -10.27 5.72
CA ASP A 77 12.29 -9.43 6.64
C ASP A 77 12.31 -7.96 6.18
N ASP A 78 13.48 -7.45 5.78
CA ASP A 78 13.60 -6.09 5.26
C ASP A 78 12.86 -5.90 3.92
N LYS A 79 12.77 -6.94 3.09
CA LYS A 79 11.94 -6.91 1.87
C LYS A 79 10.46 -6.81 2.21
N LEU A 80 9.99 -7.53 3.23
CA LEU A 80 8.60 -7.46 3.67
C LEU A 80 8.26 -6.09 4.26
N ILE A 81 9.20 -5.47 4.99
CA ILE A 81 9.06 -4.07 5.44
C ILE A 81 9.00 -3.12 4.24
N ALA A 82 9.86 -3.31 3.23
CA ALA A 82 9.82 -2.51 2.01
C ALA A 82 8.51 -2.66 1.24
N PHE A 83 7.93 -3.87 1.21
CA PHE A 83 6.60 -4.11 0.67
C PHE A 83 5.51 -3.39 1.46
N ASP A 84 5.54 -3.43 2.79
CA ASP A 84 4.56 -2.74 3.63
C ASP A 84 4.58 -1.23 3.40
N ASN A 85 5.78 -0.64 3.34
CA ASN A 85 5.97 0.77 2.99
C ASN A 85 5.45 1.08 1.57
N PHE A 86 5.69 0.18 0.61
CA PHE A 86 5.19 0.35 -0.76
C PHE A 86 3.66 0.28 -0.82
N GLU A 87 3.05 -0.64 -0.07
CA GLU A 87 1.60 -0.83 0.02
C GLU A 87 0.92 0.44 0.53
N GLN A 88 1.42 1.03 1.61
CA GLN A 88 0.94 2.31 2.15
C GLN A 88 1.02 3.46 1.15
N LEU A 89 2.09 3.52 0.33
CA LEU A 89 2.24 4.56 -0.69
C LEU A 89 1.19 4.42 -1.80
N VAL A 90 0.85 3.19 -2.20
CA VAL A 90 -0.11 2.93 -3.28
C VAL A 90 -1.56 2.89 -2.81
N GLU A 91 -1.84 3.09 -1.51
CA GLU A 91 -3.18 3.46 -1.03
C GLU A 91 -3.61 4.83 -1.57
N ASN A 92 -2.65 5.71 -1.87
CA ASN A 92 -2.91 6.97 -2.54
C ASN A 92 -3.14 6.75 -4.04
N LEU A 93 -4.29 7.22 -4.54
CA LEU A 93 -4.70 7.02 -5.94
C LEU A 93 -3.74 7.65 -6.96
N ASP A 94 -3.17 8.81 -6.66
CA ASP A 94 -2.20 9.47 -7.56
C ASP A 94 -0.92 8.65 -7.65
N ASN A 95 -0.42 8.14 -6.53
CA ASN A 95 0.73 7.24 -6.50
C ASN A 95 0.47 5.92 -7.24
N ALA A 96 -0.70 5.30 -7.01
CA ALA A 96 -1.11 4.09 -7.71
C ALA A 96 -1.19 4.29 -9.24
N ASN A 97 -1.76 5.41 -9.69
CA ASN A 97 -1.81 5.76 -11.11
C ASN A 97 -0.42 6.04 -11.68
N ASN A 98 0.49 6.57 -10.87
CA ASN A 98 1.87 6.86 -11.27
C ASN A 98 2.72 5.59 -11.45
N LEU A 99 2.32 4.42 -10.94
CA LEU A 99 3.04 3.15 -11.13
C LEU A 99 3.37 2.85 -12.60
N GLY A 100 2.46 3.20 -13.51
CA GLY A 100 2.66 3.04 -14.96
C GLY A 100 3.76 3.92 -15.52
N VAL A 101 3.83 5.18 -15.07
CA VAL A 101 4.86 6.16 -15.48
C VAL A 101 6.22 5.80 -14.87
N LEU A 102 6.22 5.34 -13.62
CA LEU A 102 7.45 4.95 -12.92
C LEU A 102 8.00 3.59 -13.37
N GLY A 103 7.25 2.84 -14.19
CA GLY A 103 7.65 1.52 -14.68
C GLY A 103 7.61 0.43 -13.60
N LEU A 104 6.73 0.58 -12.60
CA LEU A 104 6.70 -0.26 -11.41
C LEU A 104 5.70 -1.42 -11.47
N TRP A 105 4.78 -1.44 -12.43
CA TRP A 105 3.83 -2.56 -12.60
C TRP A 105 4.51 -3.89 -12.92
N VAL A 106 5.41 -3.91 -13.90
CA VAL A 106 6.13 -5.12 -14.31
C VAL A 106 6.92 -5.72 -13.15
N PRO A 107 7.83 -4.98 -12.47
CA PRO A 107 8.57 -5.56 -11.35
C PRO A 107 7.67 -5.97 -10.19
N LEU A 108 6.56 -5.29 -9.93
CA LEU A 108 5.61 -5.70 -8.90
C LEU A 108 4.91 -7.03 -9.24
N VAL A 109 4.52 -7.22 -10.50
CA VAL A 109 3.87 -8.46 -10.97
C VAL A 109 4.86 -9.63 -11.01
N GLU A 110 6.13 -9.39 -11.33
CA GLU A 110 7.19 -10.41 -11.26
C GLU A 110 7.33 -10.98 -9.84
N GLU A 111 7.10 -10.19 -8.80
CA GLU A 111 7.17 -10.64 -7.40
C GLU A 111 6.06 -11.65 -7.02
N LEU A 112 4.98 -11.76 -7.81
CA LEU A 112 3.99 -12.85 -7.67
C LEU A 112 4.61 -14.23 -7.95
N GLY A 113 5.74 -14.29 -8.66
CA GLY A 113 6.50 -15.52 -8.92
C GLY A 113 7.63 -15.81 -7.93
N ALA A 114 7.73 -15.05 -6.82
CA ALA A 114 8.81 -15.23 -5.85
C ALA A 114 8.76 -16.59 -5.14
N SER A 115 9.92 -17.13 -4.78
CA SER A 115 10.02 -18.39 -4.01
C SER A 115 9.37 -18.28 -2.63
N GLU A 116 9.48 -17.13 -2.00
CA GLU A 116 9.04 -16.86 -0.64
C GLU A 116 7.56 -16.46 -0.62
N ALA A 117 6.74 -17.18 0.14
CA ALA A 117 5.29 -16.93 0.22
C ALA A 117 4.96 -15.50 0.67
N GLY A 118 5.73 -14.94 1.61
CA GLY A 118 5.55 -13.57 2.07
C GLY A 118 5.66 -12.54 0.94
N ARG A 119 6.59 -12.72 0.00
CA ARG A 119 6.75 -11.82 -1.15
C ARG A 119 5.59 -11.93 -2.13
N ARG A 120 5.15 -13.16 -2.46
CA ARG A 120 3.97 -13.37 -3.32
C ARG A 120 2.71 -12.76 -2.70
N MET A 121 2.51 -12.96 -1.40
CA MET A 121 1.39 -12.43 -0.63
C MET A 121 1.38 -10.90 -0.66
N MET A 122 2.53 -10.26 -0.36
CA MET A 122 2.65 -8.82 -0.35
C MET A 122 2.51 -8.21 -1.75
N ALA A 123 3.08 -8.82 -2.78
CA ALA A 123 2.92 -8.37 -4.16
C ALA A 123 1.44 -8.37 -4.57
N ALA A 124 0.70 -9.45 -4.26
CA ALA A 124 -0.74 -9.51 -4.49
C ALA A 124 -1.49 -8.44 -3.70
N TRP A 125 -1.09 -8.19 -2.45
CA TRP A 125 -1.70 -7.13 -1.64
C TRP A 125 -1.48 -5.75 -2.27
N CYS A 126 -0.24 -5.35 -2.58
CA CYS A 126 0.07 -4.06 -3.21
C CYS A 126 -0.69 -3.86 -4.52
N ILE A 127 -0.77 -4.89 -5.38
CA ILE A 127 -1.56 -4.83 -6.62
C ILE A 127 -3.04 -4.59 -6.28
N GLY A 128 -3.59 -5.37 -5.35
CA GLY A 128 -4.99 -5.27 -4.96
C GLY A 128 -5.36 -3.93 -4.35
N THR A 129 -4.45 -3.31 -3.60
CA THR A 129 -4.62 -1.96 -3.04
C THR A 129 -4.56 -0.90 -4.13
N ALA A 130 -3.55 -0.94 -5.01
CA ALA A 130 -3.38 0.04 -6.07
C ALA A 130 -4.59 0.13 -7.03
N VAL A 131 -5.22 -1.00 -7.35
CA VAL A 131 -6.34 -1.08 -8.30
C VAL A 131 -7.73 -0.96 -7.66
N GLN A 132 -7.82 -0.97 -6.32
CA GLN A 132 -9.12 -0.96 -5.65
C GLN A 132 -9.88 0.33 -5.91
N ASN A 133 -11.05 0.22 -6.52
CA ASN A 133 -11.90 1.36 -6.89
C ASN A 133 -11.14 2.43 -7.71
N ASN A 134 -10.17 2.01 -8.52
CA ASN A 134 -9.28 2.89 -9.26
C ASN A 134 -9.14 2.45 -10.73
N VAL A 135 -10.02 2.97 -11.59
CA VAL A 135 -10.07 2.63 -13.03
C VAL A 135 -8.74 2.90 -13.73
N GLY A 136 -8.06 4.02 -13.40
CA GLY A 136 -6.77 4.34 -14.01
C GLY A 136 -5.69 3.29 -13.72
N ALA A 137 -5.61 2.82 -12.47
CA ALA A 137 -4.70 1.76 -12.09
C ALA A 137 -5.11 0.39 -12.63
N GLN A 138 -6.41 0.10 -12.69
CA GLN A 138 -6.94 -1.14 -13.32
C GLN A 138 -6.56 -1.21 -14.81
N GLU A 139 -6.74 -0.12 -15.56
CA GLU A 139 -6.32 -0.03 -16.96
C GLU A 139 -4.81 -0.18 -17.13
N MET A 140 -4.03 0.47 -16.25
CA MET A 140 -2.57 0.37 -16.28
C MET A 140 -2.06 -1.02 -15.94
N LEU A 141 -2.70 -1.74 -15.01
CA LEU A 141 -2.38 -3.13 -14.70
C LEU A 141 -2.52 -4.00 -15.97
N LEU A 142 -3.66 -3.93 -16.66
CA LEU A 142 -3.91 -4.71 -17.87
C LEU A 142 -2.96 -4.34 -19.01
N SER A 143 -2.68 -3.05 -19.17
CA SER A 143 -1.82 -2.55 -20.25
C SER A 143 -0.34 -2.85 -20.04
N LYS A 144 0.17 -2.64 -18.82
CA LYS A 144 1.60 -2.74 -18.50
C LYS A 144 2.02 -4.13 -18.04
N ALA A 145 1.10 -4.92 -17.49
CA ALA A 145 1.35 -6.26 -16.99
C ALA A 145 0.21 -7.22 -17.37
N PRO A 146 0.08 -7.59 -18.67
CA PRO A 146 -1.05 -8.38 -19.16
C PRO A 146 -1.17 -9.77 -18.54
N THR A 147 -0.09 -10.32 -17.96
CA THR A 147 -0.07 -11.60 -17.25
C THR A 147 -0.52 -11.50 -15.79
N ALA A 148 -0.82 -10.30 -15.27
CA ALA A 148 -1.13 -10.12 -13.86
C ALA A 148 -2.36 -10.92 -13.42
N LEU A 149 -3.47 -10.84 -14.16
CA LEU A 149 -4.70 -11.55 -13.79
C LEU A 149 -4.56 -13.06 -13.87
N SER A 150 -3.87 -13.60 -14.88
CA SER A 150 -3.63 -15.04 -15.00
C SER A 150 -2.71 -15.58 -13.90
N THR A 151 -1.70 -14.78 -13.51
CA THR A 151 -0.80 -15.13 -12.40
C THR A 151 -1.55 -15.08 -11.06
N LEU A 152 -2.30 -14.02 -10.79
CA LEU A 152 -3.13 -13.90 -9.58
C LEU A 152 -4.19 -15.00 -9.50
N PHE A 153 -4.82 -15.35 -10.63
CA PHE A 153 -5.76 -16.46 -10.71
C PHE A 153 -5.08 -17.77 -10.30
N THR A 154 -3.93 -18.09 -10.91
CA THR A 154 -3.16 -19.29 -10.58
C THR A 154 -2.79 -19.35 -9.10
N LEU A 155 -2.30 -18.24 -8.53
CA LEU A 155 -1.99 -18.17 -7.10
C LEU A 155 -3.22 -18.36 -6.24
N SER A 156 -4.35 -17.73 -6.57
CA SER A 156 -5.58 -17.82 -5.79
C SER A 156 -6.12 -19.25 -5.68
N GLN A 157 -5.85 -20.09 -6.69
CA GLN A 157 -6.34 -21.46 -6.76
C GLN A 157 -5.31 -22.49 -6.25
N ASN A 158 -4.02 -22.25 -6.49
CA ASN A 158 -3.00 -23.31 -6.39
C ASN A 158 -1.84 -23.01 -5.44
N ASP A 159 -1.71 -21.79 -4.89
CA ASP A 159 -0.60 -21.51 -3.99
C ASP A 159 -0.70 -22.36 -2.71
N PRO A 160 0.37 -23.00 -2.22
CA PRO A 160 0.32 -23.79 -0.99
C PRO A 160 -0.02 -22.94 0.24
N ASP A 161 0.32 -21.65 0.24
CA ASP A 161 0.08 -20.75 1.37
C ASP A 161 -1.30 -20.08 1.25
N THR A 162 -2.15 -20.32 2.25
CA THR A 162 -3.53 -19.78 2.28
C THR A 162 -3.57 -18.24 2.36
N ALA A 163 -2.56 -17.60 2.95
CA ALA A 163 -2.49 -16.13 2.99
C ALA A 163 -2.18 -15.55 1.60
N VAL A 164 -1.31 -16.22 0.82
CA VAL A 164 -1.09 -15.87 -0.60
C VAL A 164 -2.39 -16.01 -1.38
N ARG A 165 -3.07 -17.16 -1.27
CA ARG A 165 -4.35 -17.39 -1.96
C ARG A 165 -5.38 -16.29 -1.62
N ARG A 166 -5.48 -15.92 -0.35
CA ARG A 166 -6.40 -14.88 0.13
C ARG A 166 -6.10 -13.51 -0.47
N LYS A 167 -4.82 -13.10 -0.50
CA LYS A 167 -4.42 -11.80 -1.08
C LYS A 167 -4.53 -11.80 -2.60
N ALA A 168 -4.27 -12.92 -3.26
CA ALA A 168 -4.51 -13.04 -4.70
C ALA A 168 -6.00 -12.90 -5.06
N ALA A 169 -6.90 -13.57 -4.33
CA ALA A 169 -8.34 -13.43 -4.50
C ALA A 169 -8.84 -12.00 -4.18
N TYR A 170 -8.23 -11.34 -3.18
CA TYR A 170 -8.47 -9.93 -2.90
C TYR A 170 -8.09 -9.04 -4.09
N ALA A 171 -6.89 -9.23 -4.65
CA ALA A 171 -6.42 -8.44 -5.79
C ALA A 171 -7.29 -8.62 -7.03
N LEU A 172 -7.71 -9.85 -7.34
CA LEU A 172 -8.67 -10.13 -8.40
C LEU A 172 -10.00 -9.42 -8.17
N SER A 173 -10.55 -9.51 -6.95
CA SER A 173 -11.78 -8.80 -6.58
C SER A 173 -11.65 -7.29 -6.76
N SER A 174 -10.52 -6.69 -6.36
CA SER A 174 -10.27 -5.26 -6.58
C SER A 174 -10.16 -4.91 -8.07
N ALA A 175 -9.55 -5.77 -8.88
CA ALA A 175 -9.31 -5.52 -10.30
C ALA A 175 -10.58 -5.56 -11.15
N ILE A 176 -11.56 -6.41 -10.81
CA ILE A 176 -12.76 -6.64 -11.63
C ILE A 176 -13.96 -5.77 -11.24
N ARG A 177 -14.02 -5.26 -9.99
CA ARG A 177 -15.15 -4.45 -9.53
C ARG A 177 -15.22 -3.15 -10.33
N ASN A 178 -16.39 -2.89 -10.92
CA ASN A 178 -16.67 -1.72 -11.77
C ASN A 178 -15.72 -1.59 -12.98
N HIS A 179 -15.08 -2.67 -13.42
CA HIS A 179 -14.13 -2.64 -14.52
C HIS A 179 -14.31 -3.84 -15.46
N GLN A 180 -15.14 -3.63 -16.49
CA GLN A 180 -15.52 -4.68 -17.45
C GLN A 180 -14.34 -5.34 -18.16
N PRO A 181 -13.29 -4.62 -18.62
CA PRO A 181 -12.15 -5.26 -19.28
C PRO A 181 -11.45 -6.31 -18.41
N ALA A 182 -11.29 -6.03 -17.10
CA ALA A 182 -10.69 -7.00 -16.18
C ALA A 182 -11.65 -8.14 -15.84
N MET A 183 -12.95 -7.86 -15.73
CA MET A 183 -13.97 -8.90 -15.54
C MET A 183 -13.96 -9.90 -16.71
N ASP A 184 -14.02 -9.40 -17.94
CA ASP A 184 -14.01 -10.23 -19.14
C ASP A 184 -12.73 -11.07 -19.23
N GLU A 185 -11.59 -10.47 -18.90
CA GLU A 185 -10.32 -11.17 -18.89
C GLU A 185 -10.27 -12.27 -17.83
N LEU A 186 -10.77 -12.01 -16.62
CA LEU A 186 -10.86 -13.04 -15.59
C LEU A 186 -11.78 -14.19 -16.00
N LEU A 187 -12.95 -13.90 -16.59
CA LEU A 187 -13.88 -14.94 -17.07
C LEU A 187 -13.25 -15.86 -18.13
N ARG A 188 -12.36 -15.34 -18.98
CA ARG A 188 -11.61 -16.16 -19.95
C ARG A 188 -10.70 -17.19 -19.28
N LEU A 189 -10.16 -16.86 -18.10
CA LEU A 189 -9.24 -17.71 -17.34
C LEU A 189 -9.97 -18.84 -16.59
N LEU A 190 -11.27 -18.70 -16.33
CA LEU A 190 -12.04 -19.72 -15.62
C LEU A 190 -12.20 -21.00 -16.45
N PRO A 191 -12.18 -22.19 -15.81
CA PRO A 191 -12.59 -23.44 -16.45
C PRO A 191 -14.05 -23.37 -16.95
N GLU A 192 -14.39 -24.10 -18.02
CA GLU A 192 -15.73 -24.08 -18.61
C GLU A 192 -16.84 -24.45 -17.60
N ASP A 193 -16.61 -25.47 -16.78
CA ASP A 193 -17.60 -25.91 -15.78
C ASP A 193 -17.84 -24.83 -14.71
N SER A 194 -16.79 -24.09 -14.36
CA SER A 194 -16.88 -22.99 -13.40
C SER A 194 -17.61 -21.78 -13.99
N ARG A 195 -17.42 -21.48 -15.28
CA ARG A 195 -18.19 -20.43 -15.98
C ARG A 195 -19.69 -20.72 -16.00
N LYS A 196 -20.10 -21.97 -16.19
CA LYS A 196 -21.52 -22.36 -16.13
C LYS A 196 -22.12 -22.17 -14.74
N GLU A 197 -21.32 -22.31 -13.69
CA GLU A 197 -21.76 -22.13 -12.30
C GLU A 197 -21.89 -20.64 -11.91
N VAL A 198 -20.90 -19.81 -12.25
CA VAL A 198 -20.86 -18.39 -11.83
C VAL A 198 -21.57 -17.45 -12.80
N GLY A 199 -21.69 -17.83 -14.07
CA GLY A 199 -22.20 -17.01 -15.16
C GLY A 199 -21.18 -16.85 -16.29
N GLU A 200 -21.62 -17.05 -17.55
CA GLU A 200 -20.76 -16.93 -18.74
C GLU A 200 -20.44 -15.47 -19.09
N SER A 201 -21.30 -14.55 -18.68
CA SER A 201 -21.13 -13.10 -18.83
C SER A 201 -21.57 -12.44 -17.53
N ILE A 202 -20.71 -11.60 -16.96
CA ILE A 202 -20.97 -10.87 -15.73
C ILE A 202 -20.72 -9.39 -16.03
N ASP A 203 -21.72 -8.55 -15.75
CA ASP A 203 -21.55 -7.10 -15.75
C ASP A 203 -20.73 -6.70 -14.52
N ALA A 204 -19.60 -6.03 -14.72
CA ALA A 204 -18.70 -5.62 -13.65
C ALA A 204 -19.32 -4.61 -12.66
N SER A 205 -20.45 -3.98 -13.02
CA SER A 205 -21.26 -3.11 -12.16
C SER A 205 -22.37 -3.85 -11.41
N ASP A 206 -22.69 -5.09 -11.81
CA ASP A 206 -23.61 -5.96 -11.07
C ASP A 206 -22.88 -6.62 -9.89
N MET A 207 -23.01 -5.98 -8.72
CA MET A 207 -22.31 -6.42 -7.52
C MET A 207 -22.73 -7.82 -7.04
N ASP A 208 -23.97 -8.25 -7.31
CA ASP A 208 -24.42 -9.61 -6.94
C ASP A 208 -23.71 -10.66 -7.80
N GLY A 209 -23.56 -10.41 -9.10
CA GLY A 209 -22.78 -11.25 -10.01
C GLY A 209 -21.29 -11.28 -9.64
N VAL A 210 -20.71 -10.11 -9.38
CA VAL A 210 -19.31 -9.98 -8.92
C VAL A 210 -19.10 -10.75 -7.62
N ASP A 211 -19.99 -10.62 -6.64
CA ASP A 211 -19.85 -11.28 -5.34
C ASP A 211 -19.99 -12.80 -5.43
N LYS A 212 -20.83 -13.32 -6.34
CA LYS A 212 -20.88 -14.76 -6.65
C LYS A 212 -19.54 -15.26 -7.19
N LEU A 213 -18.95 -14.57 -8.17
CA LEU A 213 -17.65 -14.92 -8.72
C LEU A 213 -16.53 -14.83 -7.67
N VAL A 214 -16.52 -13.78 -6.85
CA VAL A 214 -15.51 -13.61 -5.79
C VAL A 214 -15.67 -14.68 -4.70
N SER A 215 -16.90 -15.04 -4.36
CA SER A 215 -17.17 -16.15 -3.44
C SER A 215 -16.67 -17.48 -3.99
N TRP A 216 -16.89 -17.72 -5.29
CA TRP A 216 -16.36 -18.88 -6.01
C TRP A 216 -14.83 -18.94 -5.95
N LEU A 217 -14.14 -17.84 -6.25
CA LEU A 217 -12.67 -17.74 -6.18
C LEU A 217 -12.13 -18.09 -4.79
N ARG A 218 -12.87 -17.70 -3.75
CA ARG A 218 -12.49 -17.89 -2.35
C ARG A 218 -12.77 -19.30 -1.82
N ARG A 219 -13.44 -20.18 -2.57
CA ARG A 219 -13.68 -21.57 -2.14
C ARG A 219 -12.38 -22.36 -1.96
N ALA A 220 -11.33 -22.02 -2.72
CA ALA A 220 -9.99 -22.58 -2.57
C ALA A 220 -9.27 -22.16 -1.26
N LEU A 221 -9.86 -21.28 -0.45
CA LEU A 221 -9.30 -20.85 0.84
C LEU A 221 -9.68 -21.78 2.01
N VAL A 222 -10.63 -22.69 1.80
CA VAL A 222 -11.09 -23.71 2.77
C VAL A 222 -10.32 -25.00 2.53
#